data_AF-A0A674IJV0-F1
#
_entry.id   AF-A0A674IJV0-F1
#
_cell.length_a   1.000
_cell.length_b   1.000
_cell.length_c   1.000
_cell.angle_alpha   90.00
_cell.angle_beta   90.00
_cell.angle_gamma   90.00
#
_symmetry.space_group_name_H-M   'P 1'
#
loop_
_entity.id
_entity.type
_entity.pdbx_description
1 polymer ?
#
loop_
_entity_poly.entity_id
_entity_poly.type
_entity_poly.pdbx_seq_one_letter_code
_entity_poly.pdbx_strand_id
1 'polypeptide(L)'
;MVLFLGPLIQLLMDCPWDWVDGLKVMFDPRFWALCLSDMRWLRNHVIAPLTEELVFWACMLPMLSPCTSLGPAIFTCPLFFSVAHFHHIIEQLQFRQGSVANIFLSAAFQFSYTAVFGAYTAFIFIRTGHLIGPVLCHSFCNYIGFPAICGALEHPQRLTVVIVYVLGMALFFLLLHPMTDPAFFGDIPICSLSAASSGFSVCS
;
A
#
# COMPACT_ATOMS: atom_id res chain seq x y z
N MET A 1 -5.65 0.04 -4.63
CA MET A 1 -5.52 -0.21 -6.09
C MET A 1 -5.94 1.00 -6.92
N VAL A 2 -7.19 1.49 -6.81
CA VAL A 2 -7.73 2.60 -7.63
C VAL A 2 -6.86 3.87 -7.59
N LEU A 3 -6.23 4.17 -6.45
CA LEU A 3 -5.33 5.31 -6.27
C LEU A 3 -4.16 5.31 -7.27
N PHE A 4 -3.71 4.14 -7.72
CA PHE A 4 -2.58 4.00 -8.64
C PHE A 4 -2.99 3.98 -10.11
N LEU A 5 -4.23 4.31 -10.44
CA LEU A 5 -4.68 4.43 -11.83
C LEU A 5 -3.80 5.41 -12.63
N GLY A 6 -3.40 6.53 -12.02
CA GLY A 6 -2.46 7.49 -12.62
C GLY A 6 -1.11 6.88 -12.99
N PRO A 7 -0.33 6.37 -12.01
CA PRO A 7 0.94 5.69 -12.26
C PRO A 7 0.85 4.52 -13.23
N LEU A 8 -0.23 3.73 -13.18
CA LEU A 8 -0.44 2.60 -14.07
C LEU A 8 -0.64 3.06 -15.52
N ILE A 9 -1.49 4.07 -15.74
CA ILE A 9 -1.73 4.62 -17.08
C ILE A 9 -0.48 5.33 -17.60
N GLN A 10 0.28 6.02 -16.75
CA GLN A 10 1.56 6.59 -17.13
C GLN A 10 2.56 5.50 -17.58
N LEU A 11 2.70 4.41 -16.81
CA LEU A 11 3.55 3.28 -17.18
C LEU A 11 3.11 2.66 -18.52
N LEU A 12 1.81 2.54 -18.74
CA LEU A 12 1.26 2.04 -20.00
C LEU A 12 1.51 2.98 -21.19
N MET A 13 1.52 4.30 -20.96
CA MET A 13 1.82 5.30 -21.99
C MET A 13 3.32 5.37 -22.32
N ASP A 14 4.18 5.14 -21.31
CA ASP A 14 5.63 5.13 -21.46
C ASP A 14 6.16 3.81 -22.05
N CYS A 15 5.42 2.71 -21.92
CA CYS A 15 5.81 1.42 -22.51
C CYS A 15 5.48 1.35 -24.01
N PRO A 16 6.45 0.98 -24.88
CA PRO A 16 6.22 0.81 -26.32
C PRO A 16 5.48 -0.50 -26.70
N TRP A 17 4.86 -1.17 -25.74
CA TRP A 17 4.24 -2.48 -25.94
C TRP A 17 2.79 -2.31 -26.41
N ASP A 18 2.40 -3.01 -27.46
CA ASP A 18 0.98 -3.16 -27.77
C ASP A 18 0.28 -3.85 -26.60
N TRP A 19 -0.95 -3.47 -26.26
CA TRP A 19 -1.74 -4.08 -25.17
C TRP A 19 -1.78 -5.61 -25.22
N VAL A 20 -1.69 -6.16 -26.43
CA VAL A 20 -1.63 -7.60 -26.71
C VAL A 20 -0.36 -8.24 -26.15
N ASP A 21 0.79 -7.56 -26.19
CA ASP A 21 2.05 -8.09 -25.67
C ASP A 21 2.10 -8.06 -24.14
N GLY A 22 1.48 -7.05 -23.52
CA GLY A 22 1.24 -7.05 -22.07
C GLY A 22 0.37 -8.23 -21.62
N LEU A 23 -0.69 -8.53 -22.39
CA LEU A 23 -1.55 -9.68 -22.13
C LEU A 23 -0.79 -11.01 -22.30
N LYS A 24 0.06 -11.13 -23.33
CA LYS A 24 0.91 -12.31 -23.54
C LYS A 24 1.83 -12.56 -22.35
N VAL A 25 2.47 -11.53 -21.81
CA VAL A 25 3.35 -11.66 -20.63
C VAL A 25 2.55 -12.08 -19.40
N MET A 26 1.36 -11.52 -19.20
CA MET A 26 0.48 -11.88 -18.08
C MET A 26 0.07 -13.36 -18.11
N PHE A 27 -0.09 -13.95 -19.30
CA PHE A 27 -0.44 -15.37 -19.46
C PHE A 27 0.74 -16.28 -19.79
N ASP A 28 1.99 -15.79 -19.84
CA ASP A 28 3.15 -16.62 -20.13
C ASP A 28 3.60 -17.39 -18.87
N PRO A 29 3.41 -18.72 -18.81
CA PRO A 29 3.81 -19.50 -17.64
C PRO A 29 5.32 -19.50 -17.41
N ARG A 30 6.14 -19.29 -18.45
CA ARG A 30 7.60 -19.27 -18.32
C ARG A 30 8.07 -18.01 -17.60
N PHE A 31 7.45 -16.88 -17.91
CA PHE A 31 7.72 -15.61 -17.23
C PHE A 31 7.46 -15.75 -15.72
N TRP A 32 6.28 -16.25 -15.35
CA TRP A 32 5.94 -16.45 -13.93
C TRP A 32 6.81 -17.51 -13.24
N ALA A 33 7.19 -18.58 -13.94
CA ALA A 33 8.13 -19.57 -13.39
C ALA A 33 9.50 -18.94 -13.07
N LEU A 34 9.99 -18.03 -13.92
CA LEU A 34 11.23 -17.29 -13.65
C LEU A 34 11.07 -16.33 -12.46
N CYS A 35 9.97 -15.59 -12.39
CA CYS A 35 9.66 -14.71 -11.25
C CYS A 35 9.60 -15.49 -9.93
N LEU A 36 8.93 -16.65 -9.92
CA LEU A 36 8.81 -17.51 -8.74
C LEU A 36 10.13 -18.20 -8.36
N SER A 37 11.03 -18.41 -9.33
CA SER A 37 12.37 -18.94 -9.07
C SER A 37 13.32 -17.88 -8.53
N ASP A 38 13.06 -16.60 -8.79
CA ASP A 38 13.84 -15.49 -8.24
C ASP A 38 13.45 -15.22 -6.78
N MET A 39 14.34 -15.58 -5.86
CA MET A 39 14.16 -15.37 -4.42
C MET A 39 13.96 -13.89 -4.05
N ARG A 40 14.56 -12.95 -4.78
CA ARG A 40 14.40 -11.51 -4.51
C ARG A 40 13.02 -11.05 -4.92
N TRP A 41 12.53 -11.50 -6.07
CA TRP A 41 11.18 -11.20 -6.53
C TRP A 41 10.14 -11.74 -5.55
N LEU A 42 10.27 -13.03 -5.18
CA LEU A 42 9.38 -13.69 -4.24
C LEU A 42 9.38 -13.01 -2.87
N ARG A 43 10.57 -12.62 -2.38
CA ARG A 43 10.69 -11.87 -1.13
C ARG A 43 9.94 -10.55 -1.20
N ASN A 44 10.18 -9.74 -2.23
CA ASN A 44 9.65 -8.37 -2.31
C ASN A 44 8.14 -8.33 -2.59
N HIS A 45 7.60 -9.32 -3.31
CA HIS A 45 6.21 -9.30 -3.79
C HIS A 45 5.28 -10.26 -3.06
N VAL A 46 5.80 -11.23 -2.33
CA VAL A 46 4.96 -12.23 -1.64
C VAL A 46 5.33 -12.32 -0.18
N ILE A 47 6.58 -12.69 0.14
CA ILE A 47 6.95 -13.02 1.52
C ILE A 47 6.94 -11.78 2.41
N ALA A 48 7.64 -10.72 2.03
CA ALA A 48 7.70 -9.50 2.85
C ALA A 48 6.30 -8.89 3.06
N PRO A 49 5.49 -8.62 2.02
CA PRO A 49 4.12 -8.16 2.20
C PRO A 49 3.29 -9.07 3.11
N LEU A 50 3.34 -10.39 2.91
CA LEU A 50 2.57 -11.33 3.75
C LEU A 50 2.99 -11.26 5.22
N THR A 51 4.30 -11.31 5.48
CA THR A 51 4.82 -11.33 6.85
C THR A 51 4.61 -10.02 7.58
N GLU A 52 4.81 -8.89 6.90
CA GLU A 52 4.64 -7.57 7.51
C GLU A 52 3.17 -7.31 7.85
N GLU A 53 2.27 -7.54 6.90
CA GLU A 53 0.84 -7.33 7.14
C GLU A 53 0.32 -8.28 8.24
N LEU A 54 0.81 -9.52 8.31
CA LEU A 54 0.47 -10.46 9.40
C LEU A 54 0.95 -9.94 10.75
N VAL A 55 2.23 -9.56 10.86
CA VAL A 55 2.81 -9.12 12.14
C VAL A 55 2.16 -7.84 12.63
N PHE A 56 1.94 -6.85 11.76
CA PHE A 56 1.38 -5.57 12.18
C PHE A 56 -0.14 -5.65 12.37
N TRP A 57 -0.90 -6.30 11.50
CA TRP A 57 -2.36 -6.26 11.57
C TRP A 57 -2.99 -7.45 12.26
N ALA A 58 -2.46 -8.66 12.08
CA ALA A 58 -3.01 -9.84 12.73
C ALA A 58 -2.46 -10.04 14.16
N CYS A 59 -1.25 -9.55 14.45
CA CYS A 59 -0.64 -9.70 15.79
C CYS A 59 -0.63 -8.40 16.60
N MET A 60 -0.05 -7.31 16.07
CA MET A 60 0.18 -6.09 16.86
C MET A 60 -1.11 -5.27 17.08
N LEU A 61 -1.90 -5.06 16.03
CA LEU A 61 -3.12 -4.27 16.08
C LEU A 61 -4.18 -4.82 17.07
N PRO A 62 -4.47 -6.13 17.14
CA PRO A 62 -5.43 -6.68 18.11
C PRO A 62 -4.91 -6.63 19.55
N MET A 63 -3.58 -6.64 19.75
CA MET A 63 -2.98 -6.43 21.07
C MET A 63 -3.07 -4.96 21.52
N LEU A 64 -2.98 -4.00 20.59
CA LEU A 64 -3.10 -2.56 20.88
C LEU A 64 -4.56 -2.13 21.13
N SER A 65 -5.51 -2.71 20.40
CA SER A 65 -6.93 -2.36 20.48
C SER A 65 -7.51 -2.32 21.90
N PRO A 66 -7.31 -3.32 22.79
CA PRO A 66 -7.83 -3.27 24.16
C PRO A 66 -7.09 -2.27 25.06
N CYS A 67 -5.86 -1.91 24.73
CA CYS A 67 -5.05 -0.98 25.53
C CYS A 67 -5.34 0.49 25.22
N THR A 68 -5.64 0.82 23.97
CA THR A 68 -5.73 2.21 23.50
C THR A 68 -7.04 2.58 22.82
N SER A 69 -7.98 1.63 22.70
CA SER A 69 -9.17 1.68 21.85
C SER A 69 -8.87 1.68 20.34
N LEU A 70 -9.87 1.33 19.53
CA LEU A 70 -9.68 1.08 18.09
C LEU A 70 -9.17 2.30 17.31
N GLY A 71 -9.68 3.50 17.62
CA GLY A 71 -9.28 4.74 16.93
C GLY A 71 -7.78 5.03 17.06
N PRO A 72 -7.25 5.19 18.28
CA PRO A 72 -5.82 5.36 18.49
C PRO A 72 -4.98 4.18 17.99
N ALA A 73 -5.47 2.94 18.05
CA ALA A 73 -4.77 1.76 17.52
C ALA A 73 -4.56 1.84 15.99
N ILE A 74 -5.55 2.36 15.24
CA ILE A 74 -5.47 2.60 13.79
C ILE A 74 -4.36 3.58 13.43
N PHE A 75 -4.04 4.56 14.28
CA PHE A 75 -2.96 5.50 14.02
C PHE A 75 -1.61 5.04 14.59
N THR A 76 -1.63 4.38 15.75
CA THR A 76 -0.40 3.99 16.47
C THR A 76 0.30 2.81 15.79
N CYS A 77 -0.44 1.78 15.35
CA CYS A 77 0.18 0.62 14.72
C CYS A 77 0.92 0.97 13.40
N PRO A 78 0.35 1.79 12.49
CA PRO A 78 1.07 2.28 11.30
C PRO A 78 2.30 3.13 11.59
N LEU A 79 2.34 3.85 12.71
CA LEU A 79 3.55 4.57 13.12
C LEU A 79 4.68 3.59 13.45
N PHE A 80 4.39 2.51 14.18
CA PHE A 80 5.38 1.47 14.44
C PHE A 80 5.83 0.77 13.15
N PHE A 81 4.90 0.48 12.24
CA PHE A 81 5.20 -0.03 10.91
C PHE A 81 6.17 0.88 10.15
N SER A 82 5.96 2.19 10.21
CA SER A 82 6.82 3.19 9.53
C SER A 82 8.19 3.31 10.17
N VAL A 83 8.26 3.27 11.51
CA VAL A 83 9.54 3.28 12.24
C VAL A 83 10.36 2.04 11.91
N ALA A 84 9.73 0.88 11.77
CA ALA A 84 10.42 -0.35 11.39
C ALA A 84 11.15 -0.22 10.04
N HIS A 85 10.66 0.62 9.13
CA HIS A 85 11.26 0.89 7.83
C HIS A 85 12.44 1.87 7.86
N PHE A 86 12.76 2.50 9.00
CA PHE A 86 13.95 3.35 9.11
C PHE A 86 15.26 2.60 8.87
N HIS A 87 15.27 1.26 8.94
CA HIS A 87 16.45 0.48 8.61
C HIS A 87 16.98 0.77 7.19
N HIS A 88 16.10 1.06 6.21
CA HIS A 88 16.51 1.48 4.87
C HIS A 88 17.26 2.82 4.85
N ILE A 89 16.89 3.75 5.75
CA ILE A 89 17.54 5.05 5.87
C ILE A 89 18.91 4.90 6.56
N ILE A 90 18.99 4.04 7.57
CA ILE A 90 20.26 3.70 8.23
C ILE A 90 21.22 3.11 7.21
N GLU A 91 20.73 2.23 6.33
CA GLU A 91 21.52 1.65 5.24
C GLU A 91 22.03 2.72 4.25
N GLN A 92 21.16 3.65 3.81
CA GLN A 92 21.55 4.77 2.94
C GLN A 92 22.60 5.69 3.59
N LEU A 93 22.47 5.96 4.89
CA LEU A 93 23.45 6.73 5.68
C LEU A 93 24.79 6.01 5.77
N GLN A 94 24.77 4.69 6.01
CA GLN A 94 25.98 3.86 6.13
C GLN A 94 26.76 3.79 4.81
N PHE A 95 26.07 3.70 3.67
CA PHE A 95 26.70 3.65 2.35
C PHE A 95 26.96 5.03 1.70
N ARG A 96 26.74 6.14 2.44
CA ARG A 96 26.96 7.53 1.98
C ARG A 96 26.31 7.85 0.63
N GLN A 97 25.09 7.39 0.39
CA GLN A 97 24.37 7.63 -0.87
C GLN A 97 23.72 9.03 -0.93
N GLY A 98 24.51 10.10 -0.78
CA GLY A 98 24.05 11.47 -1.00
C GLY A 98 24.40 12.45 0.13
N SER A 99 23.90 13.69 -0.01
CA SER A 99 24.03 14.71 1.04
C SER A 99 23.12 14.39 2.23
N VAL A 100 23.51 14.81 3.44
CA VAL A 100 22.72 14.61 4.66
C VAL A 100 21.30 15.19 4.51
N ALA A 101 21.17 16.33 3.84
CA ALA A 101 19.88 16.97 3.57
C ALA A 101 18.97 16.10 2.68
N ASN A 102 19.51 15.49 1.61
CA ASN A 102 18.73 14.61 0.73
C ASN A 102 18.33 13.32 1.44
N ILE A 103 19.22 12.76 2.25
CA ILE A 103 18.91 11.54 3.02
C ILE A 103 17.82 11.82 4.05
N PHE A 104 17.87 12.97 4.73
CA PHE A 104 16.81 13.38 5.66
C PHE A 104 15.47 13.62 4.95
N LEU A 105 15.47 14.30 3.80
CA LEU A 105 14.24 14.53 3.03
C LEU A 105 13.62 13.22 2.53
N SER A 106 14.46 12.32 2.01
CA SER A 106 14.07 10.96 1.61
C SER A 106 13.47 10.18 2.78
N ALA A 107 14.12 10.23 3.94
CA ALA A 107 13.64 9.58 5.16
C ALA A 107 12.28 10.12 5.62
N ALA A 108 12.10 11.44 5.63
CA ALA A 108 10.84 12.08 6.01
C ALA A 108 9.71 11.70 5.05
N PHE A 109 10.00 11.68 3.75
CA PHE A 109 9.04 11.27 2.73
C PHE A 109 8.66 9.79 2.86
N GLN A 110 9.66 8.91 2.96
CA GLN A 110 9.44 7.48 3.12
C GLN A 110 8.64 7.18 4.40
N PHE A 111 9.01 7.78 5.54
CA PHE A 111 8.27 7.62 6.79
C PHE A 111 6.82 8.06 6.67
N SER A 112 6.57 9.27 6.13
CA SER A 112 5.22 9.81 6.01
C SER A 112 4.35 8.95 5.08
N TYR A 113 4.92 8.51 3.96
CA TYR A 113 4.21 7.68 3.00
C TYR A 113 3.90 6.29 3.57
N THR A 114 4.87 5.63 4.19
CA THR A 114 4.69 4.33 4.83
C THR A 114 3.65 4.41 5.95
N ALA A 115 3.57 5.54 6.68
CA ALA A 115 2.57 5.73 7.73
C ALA A 115 1.15 5.84 7.18
N VAL A 116 0.97 6.63 6.11
CA VAL A 116 -0.33 6.76 5.43
C VAL A 116 -0.75 5.43 4.82
N PHE A 117 0.19 4.71 4.18
CA PHE A 117 -0.05 3.39 3.63
C PHE A 117 -0.46 2.39 4.71
N GLY A 118 0.26 2.35 5.83
CA GLY A 118 -0.08 1.48 6.95
C GLY A 118 -1.44 1.80 7.57
N ALA A 119 -1.80 3.08 7.67
CA ALA A 119 -3.13 3.48 8.15
C ALA A 119 -4.24 3.02 7.20
N TYR A 120 -4.00 3.09 5.89
CA TYR A 120 -4.91 2.59 4.88
C TYR A 120 -5.09 1.06 4.93
N THR A 121 -4.01 0.29 5.05
CA THR A 121 -4.09 -1.18 5.16
C THR A 121 -4.71 -1.64 6.47
N ALA A 122 -4.40 -0.97 7.59
CA ALA A 122 -5.06 -1.18 8.86
C ALA A 122 -6.58 -0.92 8.78
N PHE A 123 -6.98 0.16 8.11
CA PHE A 123 -8.40 0.47 7.88
C PHE A 123 -9.10 -0.64 7.09
N ILE A 124 -8.51 -1.12 5.99
CA ILE A 124 -9.07 -2.24 5.23
C ILE A 124 -9.19 -3.48 6.10
N PHE A 125 -8.15 -3.83 6.85
CA PHE A 125 -8.15 -5.02 7.71
C PHE A 125 -9.27 -4.97 8.75
N ILE A 126 -9.46 -3.84 9.43
CA ILE A 126 -10.50 -3.67 10.44
C ILE A 126 -11.91 -3.78 9.86
N ARG A 127 -12.11 -3.23 8.65
CA ARG A 127 -13.40 -3.19 7.96
C ARG A 127 -13.78 -4.53 7.33
N THR A 128 -12.80 -5.21 6.72
CA THR A 128 -13.04 -6.47 5.98
C THR A 128 -12.80 -7.71 6.81
N GLY A 129 -11.97 -7.64 7.87
CA GLY A 129 -11.51 -8.79 8.64
C GLY A 129 -10.49 -9.68 7.91
N HIS A 130 -10.17 -9.38 6.64
CA HIS A 130 -9.34 -10.22 5.79
C HIS A 130 -7.95 -9.62 5.57
N LEU A 131 -6.92 -10.46 5.70
CA LEU A 131 -5.54 -10.06 5.45
C LEU A 131 -5.17 -10.02 3.95
N ILE A 132 -5.95 -10.71 3.11
CA ILE A 132 -5.68 -10.83 1.67
C ILE A 132 -5.71 -9.45 0.98
N GLY A 133 -6.69 -8.61 1.29
CA GLY A 133 -6.81 -7.27 0.71
C GLY A 133 -5.59 -6.38 1.00
N PRO A 134 -5.20 -6.19 2.27
CA PRO A 134 -3.97 -5.50 2.66
C PRO A 134 -2.69 -6.06 2.02
N VAL A 135 -2.51 -7.39 2.00
CA VAL A 135 -1.34 -8.04 1.37
C VAL A 135 -1.26 -7.77 -0.13
N LEU A 136 -2.38 -7.85 -0.84
CA LEU A 136 -2.41 -7.52 -2.27
C LEU A 136 -2.11 -6.04 -2.50
N CYS A 137 -2.64 -5.15 -1.65
CA CYS A 137 -2.33 -3.72 -1.69
C CYS A 137 -0.84 -3.46 -1.53
N HIS A 138 -0.22 -4.07 -0.52
CA HIS A 138 1.20 -3.95 -0.26
C HIS A 138 2.04 -4.48 -1.44
N SER A 139 1.75 -5.70 -1.89
CA SER A 139 2.48 -6.34 -3.00
C SER A 139 2.47 -5.49 -4.27
N PHE A 140 1.33 -4.86 -4.57
CA PHE A 140 1.19 -3.97 -5.71
C PHE A 140 1.91 -2.64 -5.52
N CYS A 141 1.86 -2.05 -4.32
CA CYS A 141 2.63 -0.84 -4.00
C CYS A 141 4.13 -1.10 -4.13
N ASN A 142 4.62 -2.27 -3.73
CA ASN A 142 6.03 -2.67 -3.90
C ASN A 142 6.41 -2.81 -5.38
N TYR A 143 5.47 -3.25 -6.24
CA TYR A 143 5.71 -3.38 -7.67
C TYR A 143 5.73 -2.03 -8.39
N ILE A 144 4.74 -1.16 -8.15
CA ILE A 144 4.64 0.15 -8.80
C ILE A 144 5.62 1.17 -8.20
N GLY A 145 5.87 1.08 -6.90
CA GLY A 145 6.68 2.04 -6.17
C GLY A 145 5.99 3.40 -6.00
N PHE A 146 6.80 4.42 -5.75
CA PHE A 146 6.29 5.78 -5.55
C PHE A 146 5.82 6.39 -6.87
N PRO A 147 4.67 7.09 -6.86
CA PRO A 147 4.23 7.84 -8.03
C PRO A 147 5.27 8.91 -8.41
N ALA A 148 5.81 8.84 -9.63
CA ALA A 148 6.78 9.79 -10.14
C ALA A 148 6.10 11.11 -10.59
N ILE A 149 5.59 11.88 -9.62
CA ILE A 149 4.81 13.12 -9.87
C ILE A 149 5.62 14.13 -10.70
N CYS A 150 6.93 14.25 -10.46
CA CYS A 150 7.79 15.13 -11.27
C CYS A 150 7.86 14.65 -12.73
N GLY A 151 8.02 13.34 -12.96
CA GLY A 151 8.00 12.77 -14.31
C GLY A 151 6.65 12.93 -15.01
N ALA A 152 5.54 12.88 -14.25
CA ALA A 152 4.20 13.12 -14.79
C ALA A 152 4.01 14.55 -15.34
N LEU A 153 4.65 15.54 -14.71
CA LEU A 153 4.58 16.96 -15.13
C LEU A 153 5.43 17.26 -16.37
N GLU A 154 6.51 16.51 -16.55
CA GLU A 154 7.43 16.62 -17.69
C GLU A 154 6.95 15.81 -18.92
N HIS A 155 5.94 14.95 -18.74
CA HIS A 155 5.44 14.08 -19.81
C HIS A 155 4.82 14.89 -20.98
N PRO A 156 5.02 14.49 -22.26
CA PRO A 156 4.45 15.18 -23.42
C PRO A 156 2.93 15.34 -23.36
N GLN A 157 2.24 14.37 -22.73
CA GLN A 157 0.78 14.37 -22.50
C GLN A 157 0.42 14.68 -21.04
N ARG A 158 1.14 15.60 -20.38
CA ARG A 158 0.97 15.99 -18.98
C ARG A 158 -0.47 16.24 -18.54
N LEU A 159 -1.32 16.84 -19.38
CA LEU A 159 -2.71 17.13 -19.03
C LEU A 159 -3.50 15.83 -18.82
N THR A 160 -3.36 14.87 -19.74
CA THR A 160 -4.00 13.56 -19.62
C THR A 160 -3.50 12.83 -18.39
N VAL A 161 -2.18 12.81 -18.16
CA VAL A 161 -1.59 12.14 -16.99
C VAL A 161 -2.13 12.76 -15.70
N VAL A 162 -2.07 14.09 -15.54
CA VAL A 162 -2.57 14.78 -14.34
C VAL A 162 -4.07 14.53 -14.12
N ILE A 163 -4.89 14.56 -15.19
CA ILE A 163 -6.33 14.26 -15.09
C ILE A 163 -6.54 12.85 -14.55
N VAL A 164 -5.81 11.85 -15.06
CA VAL A 164 -5.96 10.46 -14.61
C VAL A 164 -5.48 10.27 -13.17
N TYR A 165 -4.42 10.96 -12.75
CA TYR A 165 -3.98 10.98 -11.34
C TYR A 165 -5.06 11.55 -10.41
N VAL A 166 -5.65 12.70 -10.77
CA VAL A 166 -6.72 13.33 -9.99
C VAL A 166 -7.98 12.45 -9.99
N LEU A 167 -8.34 11.88 -11.12
CA LEU A 167 -9.47 10.97 -11.25
C LEU A 167 -9.27 9.71 -10.39
N GLY A 168 -8.08 9.10 -10.43
CA GLY A 168 -7.74 7.94 -9.59
C GLY A 168 -7.84 8.25 -8.11
N MET A 169 -7.40 9.44 -7.69
CA MET A 169 -7.54 9.90 -6.31
C MET A 169 -9.00 10.15 -5.91
N ALA A 170 -9.77 10.85 -6.74
CA ALA A 170 -11.18 11.10 -6.48
C ALA A 170 -11.98 9.80 -6.39
N LEU A 171 -11.77 8.89 -7.35
CA LEU A 171 -12.43 7.60 -7.39
C LEU A 171 -12.02 6.72 -6.20
N PHE A 172 -10.76 6.81 -5.75
CA PHE A 172 -10.30 6.13 -4.54
C PHE A 172 -11.11 6.55 -3.31
N PHE A 173 -11.26 7.85 -3.05
CA PHE A 173 -12.02 8.31 -1.88
C PHE A 173 -13.52 7.98 -1.98
N LEU A 174 -14.10 8.07 -3.19
CA LEU A 174 -15.50 7.72 -3.41
C LEU A 174 -15.78 6.23 -3.23
N LEU A 175 -14.87 5.37 -3.69
CA LEU A 175 -15.03 3.92 -3.63
C LEU A 175 -14.48 3.29 -2.35
N LEU A 176 -13.71 4.02 -1.54
CA LEU A 176 -13.08 3.49 -0.33
C LEU A 176 -14.10 2.86 0.61
N HIS A 177 -15.20 3.57 0.92
CA HIS A 177 -16.23 3.07 1.82
C HIS A 177 -17.13 2.00 1.17
N PRO A 178 -17.67 2.20 -0.05
CA PRO A 178 -18.49 1.17 -0.71
C PRO A 178 -17.77 -0.16 -0.94
N MET A 179 -16.49 -0.14 -1.33
CA MET A 179 -15.72 -1.35 -1.63
C MET A 179 -15.23 -2.09 -0.39
N THR A 180 -15.24 -1.45 0.77
CA THR A 180 -14.83 -2.06 2.04
C THR A 180 -16.02 -2.37 2.95
N ASP A 181 -17.25 -2.35 2.41
CA ASP A 181 -18.46 -2.63 3.19
C ASP A 181 -18.38 -4.07 3.75
N PRO A 182 -18.44 -4.24 5.08
CA PRO A 182 -18.38 -5.54 5.74
C PRO A 182 -19.42 -6.54 5.22
N ALA A 183 -20.56 -6.06 4.71
CA ALA A 183 -21.62 -6.91 4.17
C ALA A 183 -21.15 -7.82 3.02
N PHE A 184 -20.14 -7.41 2.25
CA PHE A 184 -19.58 -8.21 1.15
C PHE A 184 -18.63 -9.32 1.61
N PHE A 185 -18.11 -9.24 2.83
CA PHE A 185 -17.04 -10.11 3.31
C PHE A 185 -17.53 -11.21 4.24
N GLY A 186 -18.82 -11.22 4.60
CA GLY A 186 -19.50 -12.32 5.30
C GLY A 186 -19.09 -12.58 6.75
N ASP A 187 -17.93 -12.07 7.17
CA ASP A 187 -17.38 -12.19 8.52
C ASP A 187 -17.76 -11.00 9.41
N ILE A 188 -17.80 -11.23 10.72
CA ILE A 188 -18.02 -10.18 11.72
C ILE A 188 -16.81 -9.24 11.68
N PRO A 189 -16.95 -7.98 11.21
CA PRO A 189 -15.81 -7.09 11.08
C PRO A 189 -15.25 -6.76 12.46
N ILE A 190 -13.93 -6.60 12.57
CA ILE A 190 -13.25 -6.31 13.85
C ILE A 190 -13.79 -5.01 14.47
N CYS A 191 -14.23 -4.05 13.64
CA CYS A 191 -14.89 -2.83 14.14
C CYS A 191 -16.20 -3.11 14.91
N SER A 192 -16.93 -4.18 14.61
CA SER A 192 -18.17 -4.54 15.32
C SER A 192 -17.89 -5.21 16.68
N LEU A 193 -16.77 -5.94 16.80
CA LEU A 193 -16.32 -6.51 18.07
C LEU A 193 -15.89 -5.42 19.07
N SER A 194 -15.33 -4.31 18.58
CA SER A 194 -14.93 -3.16 19.41
C SER A 194 -16.08 -2.18 19.70
N ALA A 195 -17.09 -2.09 18.84
CA ALA A 195 -18.27 -1.24 19.06
C ALA A 195 -19.08 -1.68 20.30
N ALA A 196 -19.02 -2.96 20.66
CA ALA A 196 -19.58 -3.48 21.91
C ALA A 196 -18.89 -2.93 23.17
N SER A 197 -17.66 -2.40 23.07
CA SER A 197 -16.88 -1.90 24.22
C SER A 197 -16.66 -0.38 24.26
N SER A 198 -16.78 0.32 23.13
CA SER A 198 -16.53 1.77 23.06
C SER A 198 -17.43 2.40 21.99
N GLY A 199 -18.32 3.31 22.38
CA GLY A 199 -19.39 3.90 21.56
C GLY A 199 -18.97 4.80 20.38
N PHE A 200 -17.85 4.51 19.72
CA PHE A 200 -17.41 5.14 18.47
C PHE A 200 -17.39 4.09 17.36
N SER A 201 -18.24 4.25 16.35
CA SER A 201 -18.36 3.29 15.24
C SER A 201 -17.42 3.67 14.10
N VAL A 202 -16.29 2.97 13.99
CA VAL A 202 -15.44 2.94 12.77
C VAL A 202 -16.14 2.14 11.64
N CYS A 203 -17.20 1.40 11.98
CA CYS A 203 -17.97 0.58 11.06
C CYS A 203 -19.03 1.36 10.25
N SER A 204 -19.34 2.61 10.61
CA SER A 204 -20.46 3.40 10.06
C SER A 204 -20.04 4.44 9.03
#